data_AF-A0A0J5P4I8-F1
#
_entry.id   AF-A0A0J5P4I8-F1
#
_cell.length_a   1.000
_cell.length_b   1.000
_cell.length_c   1.000
_cell.angle_alpha   90.00
_cell.angle_beta   90.00
_cell.angle_gamma   90.00
#
_symmetry.space_group_name_H-M   'P 1'
#
loop_
_entity.id
_entity.type
_entity.pdbx_description
1 polymer ?
#
loop_
_entity_poly.entity_id
_entity_poly.type
_entity_poly.pdbx_seq_one_letter_code
_entity_poly.pdbx_strand_id
1 'polypeptide(L)'
;MSIIPASSLLVTLVIISILLTFIFTDKALFIRQEKINQNEYFNYLNDKFKLIKEINQSNSQRNARCAEIKNDTVLIKLGNINYHFHCEFISLFLEKEPTKKYISFEHIEDYLNLISVPIIKVSSLADLPISSIDEPKIVILTDAISGKLEQDFYGIIITHHYFELKFGAKFYGVLYSSYPNESKNRYITYQSEVIKNLKEKYSYWQYLPHSRNILNNEKSN
;
A
#
# COMPACT_ATOMS: atom_id res chain seq x y z
N MET A 1 7.51 -7.33 -92.99
CA MET A 1 6.74 -8.17 -92.05
C MET A 1 7.75 -9.10 -91.37
N SER A 2 8.33 -8.67 -90.26
CA SER A 2 9.33 -9.45 -89.54
C SER A 2 8.64 -10.54 -88.74
N ILE A 3 8.89 -11.79 -89.10
CA ILE A 3 8.46 -12.96 -88.34
C ILE A 3 9.35 -13.00 -87.11
N ILE A 4 8.82 -12.55 -85.99
CA ILE A 4 9.45 -12.74 -84.68
C ILE A 4 9.53 -14.25 -84.45
N PRO A 5 10.72 -14.86 -84.32
CA PRO A 5 10.81 -16.31 -84.12
C PRO A 5 10.11 -16.66 -82.80
N ALA A 6 9.24 -17.67 -82.82
CA ALA A 6 8.42 -18.09 -81.68
C ALA A 6 9.24 -18.30 -80.39
N SER A 7 10.53 -18.64 -80.52
CA SER A 7 11.49 -18.74 -79.42
C SER A 7 11.71 -17.41 -78.67
N SER A 8 11.78 -16.28 -79.37
CA SER A 8 11.99 -14.96 -78.74
C SER A 8 10.76 -14.48 -77.96
N LEU A 9 9.55 -14.85 -78.42
CA LEU A 9 8.28 -14.60 -77.75
C LEU A 9 8.16 -15.45 -76.47
N LEU A 10 8.59 -16.70 -76.54
CA LEU A 10 8.63 -17.61 -75.39
C LEU A 10 9.65 -17.14 -74.34
N VAL A 11 10.84 -16.73 -74.77
CA VAL A 11 11.88 -16.19 -73.88
C VAL A 11 11.44 -14.89 -73.22
N THR A 12 10.80 -13.97 -73.95
CA THR A 12 10.25 -12.74 -73.36
C THR A 12 9.12 -13.04 -72.37
N LEU A 13 8.24 -13.99 -72.66
CA LEU A 13 7.18 -14.41 -71.74
C LEU A 13 7.74 -15.01 -70.45
N VAL A 14 8.79 -15.84 -70.55
CA VAL A 14 9.48 -16.42 -69.39
C VAL A 14 10.17 -15.34 -68.56
N ILE A 15 10.84 -14.38 -69.19
CA ILE A 15 11.48 -13.24 -68.50
C ILE A 15 10.43 -12.39 -67.78
N ILE A 16 9.31 -12.09 -68.44
CA ILE A 16 8.19 -11.35 -67.84
C ILE A 16 7.58 -12.12 -66.66
N SER A 17 7.42 -13.44 -66.78
CA SER A 17 6.91 -14.29 -65.70
C SER A 17 7.85 -14.29 -64.49
N ILE A 18 9.16 -14.35 -64.71
CA ILE A 18 10.16 -14.28 -63.63
C ILE A 18 10.11 -12.91 -62.95
N LEU A 19 10.08 -11.82 -63.72
CA LEU A 19 9.95 -10.45 -63.21
C LEU A 19 8.67 -10.27 -62.37
N LEU A 20 7.53 -10.76 -62.86
CA LEU A 20 6.26 -10.72 -62.13
C LEU A 20 6.36 -11.49 -60.82
N THR A 21 6.96 -12.68 -60.83
CA THR A 21 7.13 -13.50 -59.63
C THR A 21 7.95 -12.76 -58.57
N PHE A 22 9.07 -12.15 -58.95
CA PHE A 22 9.88 -11.32 -58.05
C PHE A 22 9.10 -10.14 -57.47
N ILE A 23 8.34 -9.41 -58.30
CA ILE A 23 7.52 -8.27 -57.86
C ILE A 23 6.45 -8.73 -56.86
N PHE A 24 5.79 -9.86 -57.11
CA PHE A 24 4.76 -10.38 -56.21
C PHE A 24 5.34 -10.89 -54.88
N THR A 25 6.49 -11.56 -54.89
CA THR A 25 7.13 -12.02 -53.65
C THR A 25 7.63 -10.85 -52.80
N ASP A 26 8.21 -9.83 -53.43
CA ASP A 26 8.68 -8.63 -52.72
C ASP A 26 7.52 -7.86 -52.09
N LYS A 27 6.40 -7.68 -52.82
CA LYS A 27 5.18 -7.10 -52.25
C LYS A 27 4.62 -7.91 -51.08
N ALA A 28 4.64 -9.23 -51.17
CA ALA A 28 4.15 -10.09 -50.08
C ALA A 28 5.02 -9.95 -48.82
N LEU A 29 6.35 -9.87 -48.98
CA LEU A 29 7.28 -9.59 -47.89
C LEU A 29 7.04 -8.21 -47.27
N PHE A 30 6.89 -7.18 -48.11
CA PHE A 30 6.59 -5.82 -47.67
C PHE A 30 5.28 -5.74 -46.87
N ILE A 31 4.19 -6.34 -47.36
CA ILE A 31 2.89 -6.37 -46.67
C ILE A 31 3.01 -7.10 -45.33
N ARG A 32 3.74 -8.22 -45.28
CA ARG A 32 3.97 -8.97 -44.05
C ARG A 32 4.74 -8.12 -43.03
N GLN A 33 5.77 -7.40 -43.47
CA GLN A 33 6.59 -6.57 -42.61
C GLN A 33 5.81 -5.34 -42.10
N GLU A 34 5.01 -4.71 -42.94
CA GLU A 34 4.04 -3.67 -42.55
C GLU A 34 3.08 -4.17 -41.47
N LYS A 35 2.49 -5.36 -41.65
CA LYS A 35 1.59 -5.94 -40.64
C LYS A 35 2.28 -6.19 -39.30
N ILE A 36 3.52 -6.65 -39.31
CA ILE A 36 4.32 -6.84 -38.09
C ILE A 36 4.58 -5.48 -37.43
N ASN A 37 5.03 -4.49 -38.19
CA ASN A 37 5.31 -3.13 -37.69
C ASN A 37 4.05 -2.48 -37.09
N GLN A 38 2.91 -2.60 -37.77
CA GLN A 38 1.63 -2.08 -37.27
C GLN A 38 1.19 -2.75 -35.98
N ASN A 39 1.38 -4.07 -35.86
CA ASN A 39 1.07 -4.80 -34.63
C ASN A 39 2.00 -4.39 -33.48
N GLU A 40 3.30 -4.25 -33.74
CA GLU A 40 4.25 -3.74 -32.73
C GLU A 40 3.89 -2.32 -32.29
N TYR A 41 3.54 -1.44 -33.22
CA TYR A 41 3.12 -0.07 -32.93
C TYR A 41 1.83 -0.03 -32.11
N PHE A 42 0.84 -0.85 -32.47
CA PHE A 42 -0.39 -0.99 -31.70
C PHE A 42 -0.12 -1.45 -30.26
N ASN A 43 0.73 -2.47 -30.09
CA ASN A 43 1.09 -2.97 -28.76
C ASN A 43 1.81 -1.90 -27.94
N TYR A 44 2.74 -1.17 -28.55
CA TYR A 44 3.43 -0.05 -27.92
C TYR A 44 2.44 1.02 -27.43
N LEU A 45 1.50 1.46 -28.27
CA LEU A 45 0.49 2.43 -27.88
C LEU A 45 -0.40 1.90 -26.75
N ASN A 46 -0.84 0.65 -26.84
CA ASN A 46 -1.66 0.02 -25.82
C ASN A 46 -0.95 -0.03 -24.46
N ASP A 47 0.33 -0.40 -24.44
CA ASP A 47 1.14 -0.41 -23.21
C ASP A 47 1.30 1.01 -22.63
N LYS A 48 1.48 2.03 -23.48
CA LYS A 48 1.49 3.44 -23.06
C LYS A 48 0.14 3.89 -22.49
N PHE A 49 -0.98 3.52 -23.10
CA PHE A 49 -2.31 3.84 -22.58
C PHE A 49 -2.56 3.21 -21.20
N LYS A 50 -2.18 1.93 -21.03
CA LYS A 50 -2.26 1.26 -19.72
C LYS A 50 -1.41 1.97 -18.67
N LEU A 51 -0.18 2.37 -19.03
CA LEU A 51 0.71 3.11 -18.14
C LEU A 51 0.09 4.43 -17.68
N ILE A 52 -0.47 5.21 -18.61
CA ILE A 52 -1.14 6.47 -18.28
C ILE A 52 -2.31 6.24 -17.30
N LYS A 53 -3.09 5.18 -17.50
CA LYS A 53 -4.18 4.82 -16.59
C LYS A 53 -3.66 4.51 -15.17
N GLU A 54 -2.53 3.83 -15.06
CA GLU A 54 -1.90 3.51 -13.77
C GLU A 54 -1.29 4.75 -13.10
N ILE A 55 -0.62 5.63 -13.86
CA ILE A 55 -0.03 6.88 -13.36
C ILE A 55 -1.09 7.87 -12.89
N ASN A 56 -2.28 7.86 -13.51
CA ASN A 56 -3.36 8.78 -13.18
C ASN A 56 -4.27 8.31 -12.04
N GLN A 57 -3.98 7.15 -11.42
CA GLN A 57 -4.70 6.73 -10.22
C GLN A 57 -4.55 7.76 -9.09
N SER A 58 -5.61 7.93 -8.31
CA SER A 58 -5.56 8.77 -7.10
C SER A 58 -4.69 8.13 -6.02
N ASN A 59 -4.22 8.93 -5.05
CA ASN A 59 -3.51 8.40 -3.90
C ASN A 59 -4.37 7.41 -3.08
N SER A 60 -5.69 7.62 -3.02
CA SER A 60 -6.61 6.69 -2.37
C SER A 60 -6.59 5.29 -3.02
N GLN A 61 -6.61 5.23 -4.36
CA GLN A 61 -6.50 3.97 -5.09
C GLN A 61 -5.15 3.28 -4.88
N ARG A 62 -4.06 4.06 -4.79
CA ARG A 62 -2.73 3.51 -4.49
C ARG A 62 -2.64 3.01 -3.05
N ASN A 63 -3.18 3.75 -2.09
CA ASN A 63 -3.27 3.32 -0.70
C ASN A 63 -4.03 2.00 -0.59
N ALA A 64 -5.16 1.85 -1.31
CA ALA A 64 -5.89 0.59 -1.37
C ALA A 64 -5.01 -0.56 -1.89
N ARG A 65 -4.23 -0.34 -2.95
CA ARG A 65 -3.26 -1.34 -3.44
C ARG A 65 -2.14 -1.63 -2.43
N CYS A 66 -1.60 -0.62 -1.75
CA CYS A 66 -0.62 -0.83 -0.70
C CYS A 66 -1.19 -1.68 0.44
N ALA A 67 -2.44 -1.41 0.84
CA ALA A 67 -3.14 -2.18 1.88
C ALA A 67 -3.46 -3.62 1.46
N GLU A 68 -3.69 -3.87 0.17
CA GLU A 68 -3.90 -5.20 -0.40
C GLU A 68 -2.59 -5.99 -0.48
N ILE A 69 -1.54 -5.39 -1.06
CA ILE A 69 -0.27 -6.06 -1.36
C ILE A 69 0.62 -6.21 -0.12
N LYS A 70 0.60 -5.22 0.78
CA LYS A 70 1.40 -5.17 2.02
C LYS A 70 2.90 -5.43 1.79
N ASN A 71 3.47 -4.72 0.83
CA ASN A 71 4.88 -4.79 0.48
C ASN A 71 5.41 -3.38 0.19
N ASP A 72 6.66 -3.13 0.54
CA ASP A 72 7.33 -1.84 0.36
C ASP A 72 7.44 -1.43 -1.11
N THR A 73 7.38 -2.40 -2.05
CA THR A 73 7.39 -2.12 -3.49
C THR A 73 6.25 -2.83 -4.18
N VAL A 74 5.47 -2.07 -4.95
CA VAL A 74 4.43 -2.58 -5.83
C VAL A 74 4.93 -2.50 -7.27
N LEU A 75 5.07 -3.66 -7.92
CA LEU A 75 5.48 -3.78 -9.31
C LEU A 75 4.29 -4.20 -10.19
N ILE A 76 4.04 -3.43 -11.24
CA ILE A 76 2.94 -3.63 -12.18
C ILE A 76 3.55 -3.81 -13.58
N LYS A 77 3.36 -5.01 -14.14
CA LYS A 77 3.80 -5.36 -15.49
C LYS A 77 2.74 -4.96 -16.51
N LEU A 78 3.09 -4.06 -17.42
CA LEU A 78 2.23 -3.52 -18.46
C LEU A 78 2.85 -3.84 -19.84
N GLY A 79 2.72 -5.09 -20.26
CA GLY A 79 3.41 -5.58 -21.46
C GLY A 79 4.94 -5.52 -21.25
N ASN A 80 5.62 -4.69 -22.04
CA ASN A 80 7.08 -4.49 -21.93
C ASN A 80 7.48 -3.39 -20.93
N ILE A 81 6.52 -2.72 -20.30
CA ILE A 81 6.75 -1.64 -19.34
C ILE A 81 6.61 -2.19 -17.93
N ASN A 82 7.61 -1.95 -17.08
CA ASN A 82 7.52 -2.20 -15.65
C ASN A 82 7.31 -0.87 -14.94
N TYR A 83 6.12 -0.68 -14.37
CA TYR A 83 5.81 0.46 -13.53
C TYR A 83 5.89 0.02 -12.07
N HIS A 84 6.57 0.80 -11.23
CA HIS A 84 6.59 0.54 -9.81
C HIS A 84 6.43 1.79 -8.97
N PHE A 85 5.99 1.58 -7.74
CA PHE A 85 5.97 2.57 -6.69
C PHE A 85 6.22 1.90 -5.34
N HIS A 86 6.46 2.73 -4.33
CA HIS A 86 6.76 2.28 -2.99
C HIS A 86 5.57 2.55 -2.08
N CYS A 87 5.42 1.65 -1.13
CA CYS A 87 4.48 1.77 -0.02
C CYS A 87 5.29 1.82 1.27
N GLU A 88 4.67 2.38 2.29
CA GLU A 88 5.22 2.44 3.64
C GLU A 88 4.18 1.90 4.61
N PHE A 89 4.64 1.05 5.53
CA PHE A 89 3.82 0.61 6.65
C PHE A 89 3.93 1.61 7.81
N ILE A 90 2.81 2.25 8.12
CA ILE A 90 2.69 3.15 9.25
C ILE A 90 2.13 2.37 10.44
N SER A 91 2.98 2.13 11.43
CA SER A 91 2.63 1.44 12.68
C SER A 91 2.06 2.42 13.70
N LEU A 92 1.06 2.00 14.48
CA LEU A 92 0.63 2.71 15.69
C LEU A 92 1.77 2.81 16.72
N PHE A 93 2.58 1.75 16.85
CA PHE A 93 3.72 1.71 17.78
C PHE A 93 5.00 1.99 17.01
N LEU A 94 5.70 3.09 17.33
CA LEU A 94 6.85 3.57 16.53
C LEU A 94 8.12 2.75 16.73
N GLU A 95 8.40 2.30 17.95
CA GLU A 95 9.54 1.43 18.24
C GLU A 95 9.13 -0.04 18.26
N LYS A 96 8.62 -0.50 19.41
CA LYS A 96 8.20 -1.87 19.67
C LYS A 96 6.84 -1.86 20.34
N GLU A 97 6.11 -2.95 20.14
CA GLU A 97 4.89 -3.16 20.89
C GLU A 97 5.18 -3.13 22.40
N PRO A 98 4.32 -2.47 23.19
CA PRO A 98 4.49 -2.42 24.63
C PRO A 98 4.46 -3.83 25.22
N THR A 99 5.40 -4.13 26.12
CA THR A 99 5.47 -5.44 26.82
C THR A 99 5.12 -5.34 28.30
N LYS A 100 4.83 -4.12 28.77
CA LYS A 100 4.53 -3.80 30.16
C LYS A 100 3.21 -3.06 30.22
N LYS A 101 2.48 -3.25 31.32
CA LYS A 101 1.23 -2.54 31.62
C LYS A 101 1.37 -1.04 31.87
N TYR A 102 2.61 -0.58 32.11
CA TYR A 102 2.94 0.81 32.41
C TYR A 102 4.15 1.23 31.59
N ILE A 103 4.04 2.38 30.94
CA ILE A 103 5.11 3.03 30.20
C ILE A 103 5.18 4.48 30.65
N SER A 104 6.33 4.86 31.19
CA SER A 104 6.63 6.26 31.45
C SER A 104 7.07 6.93 30.16
N PHE A 105 6.61 8.13 29.88
CA PHE A 105 7.03 8.87 28.68
C PHE A 105 7.30 10.35 29.00
N GLU A 106 8.15 11.00 28.21
CA GLU A 106 8.32 12.45 28.20
C GLU A 106 7.44 13.07 27.11
N HIS A 107 7.57 12.56 25.88
CA HIS A 107 6.70 12.83 24.75
C HIS A 107 6.00 11.55 24.28
N ILE A 108 4.69 11.60 24.07
CA ILE A 108 3.91 10.40 23.69
C ILE A 108 4.19 10.00 22.24
N GLU A 109 4.56 11.00 21.44
CA GLU A 109 4.91 10.91 20.02
C GLU A 109 6.17 10.08 19.77
N ASP A 110 6.99 9.81 20.79
CA ASP A 110 8.13 8.90 20.68
C ASP A 110 7.69 7.43 20.69
N TYR A 111 6.49 7.14 21.22
CA TYR A 111 5.98 5.79 21.41
C TYR A 111 4.84 5.44 20.47
N LEU A 112 3.92 6.40 20.24
CA LEU A 112 2.67 6.19 19.52
C LEU A 112 2.53 7.15 18.35
N ASN A 113 2.18 6.60 17.18
CA ASN A 113 1.68 7.38 16.06
C ASN A 113 0.16 7.52 16.15
N LEU A 114 -0.30 8.70 16.60
CA LEU A 114 -1.71 8.97 16.83
C LEU A 114 -2.43 9.65 15.63
N ILE A 115 -1.76 9.83 14.49
CA ILE A 115 -2.28 10.61 13.34
C ILE A 115 -3.61 10.05 12.81
N SER A 116 -3.75 8.73 12.73
CA SER A 116 -4.95 8.04 12.22
C SER A 116 -5.93 7.64 13.32
N VAL A 117 -5.68 8.01 14.58
CA VAL A 117 -6.46 7.56 15.73
C VAL A 117 -7.53 8.59 16.09
N PRO A 118 -8.81 8.20 16.25
CA PRO A 118 -9.81 9.10 16.81
C PRO A 118 -9.52 9.34 18.30
N ILE A 119 -9.08 10.56 18.62
CA ILE A 119 -8.70 10.93 19.99
C ILE A 119 -9.95 11.13 20.84
N ILE A 120 -10.16 10.23 21.81
CA ILE A 120 -11.21 10.34 22.82
C ILE A 120 -10.58 10.96 24.07
N LYS A 121 -11.03 12.16 24.44
CA LYS A 121 -10.60 12.84 25.67
C LYS A 121 -11.65 12.66 26.75
N VAL A 122 -11.23 12.29 27.95
CA VAL A 122 -12.12 12.11 29.10
C VAL A 122 -11.56 12.76 30.36
N SER A 123 -12.44 13.31 31.17
CA SER A 123 -12.12 13.92 32.48
C SER A 123 -12.31 12.96 33.65
N SER A 124 -13.11 11.91 33.49
CA SER A 124 -13.41 10.96 34.56
C SER A 124 -13.45 9.51 34.07
N LEU A 125 -13.39 8.57 35.02
CA LEU A 125 -13.54 7.13 34.72
C LEU A 125 -14.94 6.75 34.24
N ALA A 126 -15.97 7.54 34.58
CA ALA A 126 -17.34 7.31 34.14
C ALA A 126 -17.54 7.65 32.66
N ASP A 127 -16.69 8.52 32.10
CA ASP A 127 -16.74 8.96 30.72
C ASP A 127 -16.01 7.99 29.77
N LEU A 128 -15.41 6.91 30.30
CA LEU A 128 -14.70 5.94 29.48
C LEU A 128 -15.65 5.25 28.51
N PRO A 129 -15.28 5.17 27.21
CA PRO A 129 -16.10 4.50 26.23
C PRO A 129 -16.20 3.01 26.54
N ILE A 130 -17.31 2.39 26.13
CA ILE A 130 -17.44 0.95 26.10
C ILE A 130 -16.34 0.39 25.19
N SER A 131 -15.66 -0.64 25.68
CA SER A 131 -14.54 -1.28 25.01
C SER A 131 -14.54 -2.78 25.27
N SER A 132 -13.91 -3.53 24.39
CA SER A 132 -13.72 -4.97 24.52
C SER A 132 -12.34 -5.37 23.99
N ILE A 133 -11.98 -6.64 24.13
CA ILE A 133 -10.75 -7.18 23.54
C ILE A 133 -10.73 -6.95 22.02
N ASP A 134 -11.85 -7.20 21.34
CA ASP A 134 -11.99 -7.07 19.88
C ASP A 134 -12.12 -5.61 19.43
N GLU A 135 -12.65 -4.74 20.29
CA GLU A 135 -12.81 -3.32 20.00
C GLU A 135 -12.17 -2.42 21.07
N PRO A 136 -10.84 -2.45 21.20
CA PRO A 136 -10.13 -1.66 22.19
C PRO A 136 -10.12 -0.17 21.81
N LYS A 137 -9.96 0.69 22.82
CA LYS A 137 -10.03 2.16 22.67
C LYS A 137 -8.74 2.83 23.16
N ILE A 138 -8.38 3.95 22.54
CA ILE A 138 -7.28 4.81 23.00
C ILE A 138 -7.92 6.07 23.57
N VAL A 139 -7.59 6.38 24.82
CA VAL A 139 -8.19 7.49 25.55
C VAL A 139 -7.09 8.36 26.15
N ILE A 140 -7.29 9.67 26.10
CA ILE A 140 -6.44 10.66 26.76
C ILE A 140 -7.19 11.23 27.97
N LEU A 141 -6.59 11.14 29.15
CA LEU A 141 -7.13 11.76 30.35
C LEU A 141 -6.76 13.24 30.40
N THR A 142 -7.74 14.08 30.70
CA THR A 142 -7.54 15.53 30.86
C THR A 142 -7.29 15.96 32.29
N ASP A 143 -7.58 15.09 33.26
CA ASP A 143 -7.53 15.39 34.69
C ASP A 143 -6.88 14.25 35.49
N ALA A 144 -6.55 14.56 36.75
CA ALA A 144 -6.10 13.54 37.69
C ALA A 144 -7.23 12.59 38.07
N ILE A 145 -6.94 11.29 38.10
CA ILE A 145 -7.91 10.24 38.40
C ILE A 145 -7.50 9.48 39.66
N SER A 146 -8.42 9.34 40.60
CA SER A 146 -8.34 8.40 41.73
C SER A 146 -9.71 7.81 42.00
N GLY A 147 -9.99 6.62 41.49
CA GLY A 147 -11.35 6.09 41.52
C GLY A 147 -11.47 4.63 41.14
N LYS A 148 -12.69 4.10 41.18
CA LYS A 148 -13.02 2.76 40.71
C LYS A 148 -13.52 2.82 39.27
N LEU A 149 -13.18 1.81 38.48
CA LEU A 149 -13.85 1.55 37.21
C LEU A 149 -15.20 0.87 37.49
N GLU A 150 -16.26 1.36 36.86
CA GLU A 150 -17.59 0.72 36.94
C GLU A 150 -17.69 -0.51 36.04
N GLN A 151 -16.88 -0.57 34.97
CA GLN A 151 -16.82 -1.67 34.01
C GLN A 151 -15.38 -1.90 33.54
N ASP A 152 -15.09 -3.11 33.03
CA ASP A 152 -13.77 -3.40 32.50
C ASP A 152 -13.48 -2.49 31.29
N PHE A 153 -12.25 -2.03 31.19
CA PHE A 153 -11.78 -1.20 30.08
C PHE A 153 -10.64 -1.90 29.35
N TYR A 154 -10.70 -1.90 28.02
CA TYR A 154 -9.73 -2.54 27.14
C TYR A 154 -9.10 -1.50 26.21
N GLY A 155 -7.80 -1.27 26.34
CA GLY A 155 -7.09 -0.40 25.41
C GLY A 155 -5.87 0.34 25.95
N ILE A 156 -5.69 1.59 25.54
CA ILE A 156 -4.57 2.45 25.97
C ILE A 156 -5.15 3.68 26.66
N ILE A 157 -4.60 4.00 27.83
CA ILE A 157 -4.86 5.26 28.53
C ILE A 157 -3.57 6.08 28.49
N ILE A 158 -3.67 7.33 28.07
CA ILE A 158 -2.56 8.29 28.02
C ILE A 158 -2.88 9.40 29.02
N THR A 159 -1.93 9.74 29.89
CA THR A 159 -2.13 10.80 30.87
C THR A 159 -0.85 11.56 31.19
N HIS A 160 -1.01 12.85 31.50
CA HIS A 160 0.04 13.67 32.08
C HIS A 160 -0.18 13.91 33.59
N HIS A 161 -1.22 13.29 34.16
CA HIS A 161 -1.68 13.53 35.51
C HIS A 161 -1.58 12.27 36.38
N TYR A 162 -1.77 12.47 37.68
CA TYR A 162 -1.89 11.37 38.64
C TYR A 162 -3.01 10.41 38.22
N PHE A 163 -2.74 9.10 38.27
CA PHE A 163 -3.69 8.06 37.91
C PHE A 163 -3.61 6.87 38.85
N GLU A 164 -4.70 6.63 39.58
CA GLU A 164 -4.85 5.49 40.47
C GLU A 164 -6.22 4.84 40.32
N LEU A 165 -6.22 3.52 40.12
CA LEU A 165 -7.42 2.71 40.17
C LEU A 165 -7.56 2.09 41.55
N LYS A 166 -8.76 2.18 42.11
CA LYS A 166 -9.19 1.53 43.36
C LYS A 166 -9.92 0.23 43.04
N PHE A 167 -10.28 -0.52 44.09
CA PHE A 167 -11.02 -1.79 43.96
C PHE A 167 -12.28 -1.64 43.09
N GLY A 168 -12.38 -2.47 42.06
CA GLY A 168 -13.45 -2.44 41.07
C GLY A 168 -13.10 -3.25 39.84
N ALA A 169 -13.68 -2.86 38.70
CA ALA A 169 -13.37 -3.45 37.41
C ALA A 169 -11.91 -3.18 36.98
N LYS A 170 -11.44 -3.91 35.98
CA LYS A 170 -10.03 -3.93 35.56
C LYS A 170 -9.79 -3.15 34.28
N PHE A 171 -8.60 -2.58 34.20
CA PHE A 171 -8.04 -2.07 32.97
C PHE A 171 -7.13 -3.12 32.34
N TYR A 172 -7.50 -3.60 31.16
CA TYR A 172 -6.74 -4.51 30.31
C TYR A 172 -6.05 -3.74 29.17
N GLY A 173 -4.73 -3.59 29.25
CA GLY A 173 -3.95 -2.87 28.26
C GLY A 173 -2.75 -2.15 28.85
N VAL A 174 -2.49 -0.93 28.39
CA VAL A 174 -1.26 -0.19 28.74
C VAL A 174 -1.57 1.25 29.15
N LEU A 175 -1.09 1.62 30.32
CA LEU A 175 -1.07 3.00 30.80
C LEU A 175 0.22 3.67 30.33
N TYR A 176 0.09 4.68 29.48
CA TYR A 176 1.14 5.63 29.17
C TYR A 176 0.98 6.83 30.11
N SER A 177 2.02 7.17 30.87
CA SER A 177 1.98 8.27 31.83
C SER A 177 3.27 9.08 31.81
N SER A 178 3.17 10.40 31.71
CA SER A 178 4.34 11.27 31.97
C SER A 178 4.47 11.64 33.45
N TYR A 179 3.40 11.45 34.23
CA TYR A 179 3.47 11.57 35.69
C TYR A 179 4.12 10.30 36.28
N PRO A 180 5.00 10.39 37.28
CA PRO A 180 5.58 9.24 37.96
C PRO A 180 4.52 8.49 38.79
N ASN A 181 3.67 7.74 38.10
CA ASN A 181 2.64 6.89 38.66
C ASN A 181 3.26 5.52 39.02
N GLU A 182 4.39 5.50 39.74
CA GLU A 182 5.01 4.26 40.26
C GLU A 182 4.16 3.67 41.39
N SER A 183 2.98 3.20 41.03
CA SER A 183 2.07 2.45 41.88
C SER A 183 1.99 1.03 41.33
N LYS A 184 2.08 0.06 42.24
CA LYS A 184 1.73 -1.36 41.98
C LYS A 184 0.21 -1.47 41.78
N ASN A 185 -0.35 -0.77 40.79
CA ASN A 185 -1.77 -0.78 40.52
C ASN A 185 -2.17 -2.18 40.02
N ARG A 186 -2.77 -2.95 40.93
CA ARG A 186 -3.15 -4.36 40.70
C ARG A 186 -4.34 -4.48 39.75
N TYR A 187 -5.05 -3.38 39.51
CA TYR A 187 -6.23 -3.33 38.65
C TYR A 187 -5.89 -3.01 37.18
N ILE A 188 -4.61 -2.75 36.89
CA ILE A 188 -4.09 -2.69 35.52
C ILE A 188 -3.41 -4.01 35.21
N THR A 189 -3.85 -4.64 34.12
CA THR A 189 -3.32 -5.90 33.60
C THR A 189 -2.88 -5.69 32.16
N TYR A 190 -1.64 -6.04 31.85
CA TYR A 190 -1.20 -6.07 30.45
C TYR A 190 -1.88 -7.23 29.73
N GLN A 191 -2.44 -6.97 28.55
CA GLN A 191 -3.03 -7.99 27.68
C GLN A 191 -2.54 -7.78 26.25
N SER A 192 -1.77 -8.74 25.74
CA SER A 192 -1.14 -8.65 24.41
C SER A 192 -2.16 -8.59 23.27
N GLU A 193 -3.30 -9.26 23.41
CA GLU A 193 -4.36 -9.28 22.40
C GLU A 193 -4.98 -7.90 22.18
N VAL A 194 -5.17 -7.13 23.26
CA VAL A 194 -5.63 -5.73 23.19
C VAL A 194 -4.64 -4.89 22.37
N ILE A 195 -3.34 -5.06 22.60
CA ILE A 195 -2.28 -4.33 21.90
C ILE A 195 -2.19 -4.73 20.43
N LYS A 196 -2.31 -6.04 20.14
CA LYS A 196 -2.37 -6.55 18.79
C LYS A 196 -3.57 -5.99 18.03
N ASN A 197 -4.76 -6.01 18.62
CA ASN A 197 -5.99 -5.50 18.00
C ASN A 197 -5.93 -3.99 17.76
N LEU A 198 -5.34 -3.22 18.68
CA LEU A 198 -5.05 -1.79 18.46
C LEU A 198 -4.07 -1.56 17.31
N LYS A 199 -3.00 -2.36 17.23
CA LYS A 199 -2.04 -2.28 16.12
C LYS A 199 -2.73 -2.57 14.79
N GLU A 200 -3.48 -3.66 14.70
CA GLU A 200 -4.19 -4.05 13.47
C GLU A 200 -5.23 -3.02 13.04
N LYS A 201 -5.89 -2.37 14.01
CA LYS A 201 -6.92 -1.36 13.75
C LYS A 201 -6.36 -0.02 13.26
N TYR A 202 -5.24 0.44 13.82
CA TYR A 202 -4.73 1.79 13.57
C TYR A 202 -3.45 1.86 12.73
N SER A 203 -2.78 0.72 12.49
CA SER A 203 -1.66 0.66 11.56
C SER A 203 -2.16 0.44 10.13
N TYR A 204 -1.51 1.07 9.15
CA TYR A 204 -1.96 1.01 7.76
C TYR A 204 -0.79 1.09 6.79
N TRP A 205 -1.02 0.60 5.58
CA TRP A 205 -0.10 0.77 4.46
C TRP A 205 -0.53 1.99 3.65
N GLN A 206 0.42 2.85 3.33
CA GLN A 206 0.20 4.01 2.49
C GLN A 206 1.16 4.07 1.33
N TYR A 207 0.72 4.71 0.26
CA TYR A 207 1.56 5.05 -0.88
C TYR A 207 2.57 6.13 -0.49
N LEU A 208 3.84 5.92 -0.81
CA LEU A 208 4.89 6.91 -0.62
C LEU A 208 4.89 7.92 -1.78
N PRO A 209 4.58 9.21 -1.55
CA PRO A 209 4.57 10.20 -2.61
C PRO A 209 5.92 10.31 -3.33
N HIS A 210 5.89 10.64 -4.62
CA HIS A 210 7.08 10.80 -5.48
C HIS A 210 7.95 9.55 -5.68
N SER A 211 7.54 8.40 -5.18
CA SER A 211 8.30 7.15 -5.31
C SER A 211 8.10 6.41 -6.64
N ARG A 212 7.44 7.04 -7.62
CA ARG A 212 7.00 6.37 -8.87
C ARG A 212 8.17 6.26 -9.83
N ASN A 213 8.31 5.11 -10.47
CA ASN A 213 9.34 4.91 -11.47
C ASN A 213 8.87 3.95 -12.57
N ILE A 214 9.40 4.17 -13.77
CA ILE A 214 9.08 3.45 -14.99
C ILE A 214 10.38 2.89 -15.52
N LEU A 215 10.55 1.58 -15.41
CA LEU A 215 11.65 0.88 -16.05
C LEU A 215 11.15 0.40 -17.41
N ASN A 216 11.70 0.97 -18.48
CA ASN A 216 11.56 0.37 -19.79
C ASN A 216 12.53 -0.81 -19.85
N ASN A 217 12.03 -2.01 -20.09
CA ASN A 217 12.89 -3.04 -20.66
C ASN A 217 13.23 -2.56 -22.07
N GLU A 218 14.40 -1.95 -22.25
CA GLU A 218 15.05 -1.96 -23.56
C GLU A 218 15.17 -3.44 -23.92
N LYS A 219 14.53 -3.84 -25.03
CA LYS A 219 14.52 -5.22 -25.51
C LYS A 219 15.96 -5.75 -25.41
N SER A 220 16.17 -6.76 -24.59
CA SER A 220 17.36 -7.59 -24.64
C SER A 220 17.47 -8.12 -26.07
N ASN A 221 18.43 -7.59 -26.82
CA ASN A 221 18.85 -8.12 -28.11
C ASN A 221 19.28 -9.57 -27.99
#